data_AF-A0A258LWN9-F1
#
_entry.id   AF-A0A258LWN9-F1
#
_cell.length_a   1.000
_cell.length_b   1.000
_cell.length_c   1.000
_cell.angle_alpha   90.00
_cell.angle_beta   90.00
_cell.angle_gamma   90.00
#
_symmetry.space_group_name_H-M   'P 1'
#
loop_
_entity.id
_entity.type
_entity.pdbx_description
1 polymer ?
#
loop_
_entity_poly.entity_id
_entity_poly.type
_entity_poly.pdbx_seq_one_letter_code
_entity_poly.pdbx_strand_id
1 'polypeptide(L)'
;GLVMFALMLLILIIGLSGYLSVKEFLGNFVSEIHEAVSSLVLGLVVVHIVAAVGMSLIERQNLIRSMVTGKKQGMPEQGIPYPQYLIGALIFLGALYFFYLTLTGRLPSLTQ
;
A
#
# COMPACT_ATOMS: atom_id res chain seq x y z
N GLY A 1 -13.90 4.76 6.75
CA GLY A 1 -13.06 4.61 7.96
C GLY A 1 -12.55 3.19 8.09
N LEU A 2 -13.41 2.26 8.51
CA LEU A 2 -13.05 0.87 8.84
C LEU A 2 -12.28 0.13 7.73
N VAL A 3 -12.73 0.26 6.47
CA VAL A 3 -12.09 -0.40 5.31
C VAL A 3 -10.65 0.06 5.12
N MET A 4 -10.34 1.33 5.38
CA MET A 4 -8.96 1.84 5.26
C MET A 4 -8.03 1.21 6.29
N PHE A 5 -8.48 1.14 7.55
CA PHE A 5 -7.72 0.48 8.63
C PHE A 5 -7.53 -1.01 8.37
N ALA A 6 -8.57 -1.69 7.87
CA ALA A 6 -8.50 -3.11 7.51
C ALA A 6 -7.45 -3.36 6.40
N LEU A 7 -7.46 -2.58 5.32
CA LEU A 7 -6.48 -2.71 4.23
C LEU A 7 -5.06 -2.39 4.70
N MET A 8 -4.87 -1.35 5.52
CA MET A 8 -3.56 -0.99 6.05
C MET A 8 -2.99 -2.07 6.97
N LEU A 9 -3.82 -2.67 7.82
CA LEU A 9 -3.44 -3.78 8.69
C LEU A 9 -3.10 -5.05 7.89
N LEU A 10 -3.88 -5.36 6.85
CA LEU A 10 -3.58 -6.49 5.96
C LEU A 10 -2.24 -6.32 5.23
N ILE A 11 -1.96 -5.13 4.71
CA ILE A 11 -0.68 -4.82 4.05
C ILE A 11 0.48 -4.95 5.04
N LEU A 12 0.31 -4.49 6.28
CA LEU A 12 1.31 -4.64 7.34
C LEU A 12 1.61 -6.12 7.62
N ILE A 13 0.58 -6.97 7.73
CA ILE A 13 0.72 -8.41 7.99
C ILE A 13 1.47 -9.08 6.85
N ILE A 14 1.15 -8.77 5.58
CA ILE A 14 1.86 -9.31 4.41
C ILE A 14 3.33 -8.90 4.42
N GLY A 15 3.61 -7.63 4.70
CA GLY A 15 4.99 -7.12 4.78
C GLY A 15 5.81 -7.82 5.87
N LEU A 16 5.21 -8.01 7.06
CA LEU A 16 5.87 -8.69 8.18
C LEU A 16 6.06 -10.19 7.91
N SER A 17 5.05 -10.88 7.39
CA SER A 17 5.16 -12.30 7.05
C SER A 17 6.17 -12.54 5.93
N GLY A 18 6.24 -11.66 4.94
CA GLY A 18 7.26 -11.71 3.88
C GLY A 18 8.68 -11.54 4.45
N TYR A 19 8.89 -10.55 5.32
CA TYR A 19 10.18 -10.34 5.98
C TYR A 19 10.61 -11.54 6.84
N LEU A 20 9.68 -12.11 7.63
CA LEU A 20 9.95 -13.28 8.46
C LEU A 20 10.20 -14.54 7.63
N SER A 21 9.53 -14.68 6.48
CA SER A 21 9.76 -15.78 5.54
C SER A 21 11.16 -15.73 4.96
N VAL A 22 11.66 -14.55 4.58
CA VAL A 22 13.02 -14.38 4.04
C VAL A 22 14.09 -14.72 5.06
N LYS A 23 13.85 -14.45 6.36
CA LYS A 23 14.81 -14.76 7.43
C LYS A 23 14.77 -16.22 7.92
N GLU A 24 13.96 -17.08 7.30
CA GLU A 24 13.66 -18.46 7.74
C GLU A 24 13.32 -18.60 9.24
N PHE A 25 12.95 -17.50 9.90
CA PHE A 25 12.93 -17.41 11.37
C PHE A 25 11.89 -18.35 11.99
N LEU A 26 10.85 -18.70 11.23
CA LEU A 26 9.73 -19.56 11.62
C LEU A 26 9.44 -20.67 10.59
N GLY A 27 10.35 -20.90 9.63
CA GLY A 27 10.24 -21.94 8.60
C GLY A 27 8.96 -21.90 7.75
N ASN A 28 8.48 -23.09 7.34
CA ASN A 28 7.35 -23.28 6.41
C ASN A 28 6.03 -22.66 6.87
N PHE A 29 5.81 -22.54 8.18
CA PHE A 29 4.56 -22.02 8.74
C PHE A 29 4.29 -20.55 8.33
N VAL A 30 5.34 -19.73 8.30
CA VAL A 30 5.20 -18.32 7.87
C VAL A 30 5.01 -18.19 6.37
N SER A 31 5.63 -19.06 5.57
CA SER A 31 5.42 -19.10 4.13
C SER A 31 3.97 -19.45 3.79
N GLU A 32 3.38 -20.44 4.48
CA GLU A 32 1.98 -20.85 4.28
C GLU A 32 1.01 -19.73 4.68
N ILE A 33 1.26 -19.04 5.79
CA ILE A 33 0.50 -17.84 6.18
C ILE A 33 0.64 -16.73 5.14
N HIS A 34 1.86 -16.48 4.64
CA HIS A 34 2.10 -15.46 3.62
C HIS A 34 1.34 -15.76 2.33
N GLU A 35 1.35 -17.01 1.87
CA GLU A 35 0.62 -17.45 0.68
C GLU A 35 -0.90 -17.31 0.85
N ALA A 36 -1.45 -17.74 1.99
CA ALA A 36 -2.87 -17.62 2.27
C ALA A 36 -3.32 -16.15 2.36
N VAL A 37 -2.57 -15.32 3.08
CA VAL A 37 -2.90 -13.89 3.26
C VAL A 37 -2.71 -13.12 1.95
N SER A 38 -1.67 -13.39 1.18
CA SER A 38 -1.44 -12.75 -0.12
C SER A 38 -2.55 -13.09 -1.12
N SER A 39 -3.02 -14.34 -1.17
CA SER A 39 -4.15 -14.76 -2.01
C SER A 39 -5.45 -14.04 -1.64
N LEU A 40 -5.73 -13.92 -0.33
CA LEU A 40 -6.88 -13.16 0.17
C LEU A 40 -6.80 -11.67 -0.20
N VAL A 41 -5.63 -11.05 0.00
CA VAL A 41 -5.43 -9.63 -0.33
C VAL A 41 -5.52 -9.40 -1.83
N LEU A 42 -5.01 -10.30 -2.67
CA LEU A 42 -5.17 -10.21 -4.11
C LEU A 42 -6.66 -10.16 -4.51
N GLY A 43 -7.48 -11.04 -3.94
CA GLY A 43 -8.93 -11.01 -4.14
C GLY A 43 -9.57 -9.69 -3.68
N LEU A 44 -9.18 -9.20 -2.50
CA LEU A 44 -9.67 -7.92 -1.98
C LEU A 44 -9.25 -6.73 -2.84
N VAL A 45 -8.05 -6.75 -3.42
CA VAL A 45 -7.57 -5.71 -4.34
C VAL A 45 -8.45 -5.67 -5.59
N VAL A 46 -8.80 -6.81 -6.17
CA VAL A 46 -9.72 -6.87 -7.32
C VAL A 46 -11.07 -6.26 -6.96
N VAL A 47 -11.65 -6.66 -5.82
CA VAL A 47 -12.92 -6.09 -5.32
C VAL A 47 -12.79 -4.58 -5.10
N HIS A 48 -11.67 -4.12 -4.54
CA HIS A 48 -11.42 -2.71 -4.29
C HIS A 48 -11.33 -1.90 -5.59
N ILE A 49 -10.66 -2.43 -6.63
CA ILE A 49 -10.58 -1.80 -7.95
C ILE A 49 -11.98 -1.68 -8.56
N VAL A 50 -12.77 -2.76 -8.53
CA VAL A 50 -14.16 -2.75 -9.04
C VAL A 50 -15.00 -1.73 -8.28
N ALA A 51 -14.87 -1.66 -6.95
CA ALA A 51 -15.56 -0.68 -6.13
C ALA A 51 -15.14 0.77 -6.45
N ALA A 52 -13.84 1.02 -6.66
CA ALA A 52 -13.31 2.34 -7.02
C ALA A 52 -13.81 2.79 -8.40
N VAL A 53 -13.81 1.88 -9.39
CA VAL A 53 -14.37 2.14 -10.72
C VAL A 53 -15.88 2.39 -10.63
N GLY A 54 -16.61 1.55 -9.90
CA GLY A 54 -18.05 1.69 -9.68
C GLY A 54 -18.41 3.03 -9.03
N MET A 55 -17.71 3.41 -7.96
CA MET A 55 -17.89 4.72 -7.33
C MET A 55 -17.52 5.87 -8.26
N SER A 56 -16.48 5.72 -9.10
CA SER A 56 -16.12 6.76 -10.07
C SER A 56 -17.21 6.96 -11.12
N LEU A 57 -17.94 5.91 -11.49
CA LEU A 57 -19.09 6.00 -12.41
C LEU A 57 -20.33 6.59 -11.72
N ILE A 58 -20.61 6.18 -10.49
CA ILE A 58 -21.78 6.65 -9.71
C ILE A 58 -21.64 8.12 -9.33
N GLU A 59 -20.47 8.55 -8.82
CA GLU A 59 -20.26 9.95 -8.45
C GLU A 59 -20.08 10.87 -9.66
N ARG A 60 -19.94 10.33 -10.88
CA ARG A 60 -19.67 11.07 -12.14
C ARG A 60 -18.49 12.06 -12.05
N GLN A 61 -17.64 11.90 -11.04
CA GLN A 61 -16.40 12.61 -10.87
C GLN A 61 -15.28 11.59 -11.06
N ASN A 62 -14.28 11.95 -11.87
CA ASN A 62 -13.10 11.11 -12.05
C ASN A 62 -12.30 11.07 -10.74
N LEU A 63 -12.62 10.13 -9.85
CA LEU A 63 -11.89 9.89 -8.60
C LEU A 63 -10.41 9.61 -8.87
N ILE A 64 -10.12 8.98 -10.01
CA ILE A 64 -8.75 8.76 -10.48
C ILE A 64 -8.06 10.11 -10.76
N ARG A 65 -8.76 11.08 -11.37
CA ARG A 65 -8.21 12.41 -11.61
C ARG A 65 -7.98 13.16 -10.30
N SER A 66 -8.85 13.03 -9.31
CA SER A 66 -8.63 13.67 -8.00
C SER A 66 -7.47 13.05 -7.24
N MET A 67 -7.20 11.74 -7.40
CA MET A 67 -5.98 11.11 -6.89
C MET A 67 -4.71 11.64 -7.56
N VAL A 68 -4.69 11.76 -8.89
CA VAL A 68 -3.52 12.27 -9.62
C VAL A 68 -3.28 13.76 -9.34
N THR A 69 -4.35 14.55 -9.32
CA THR A 69 -4.25 16.01 -9.14
C THR A 69 -4.12 16.39 -7.65
N GLY A 70 -4.42 15.48 -6.73
CA GLY A 70 -4.50 15.74 -5.29
C GLY A 70 -5.64 16.70 -4.90
N LYS A 71 -6.56 16.99 -5.82
CA LYS A 71 -7.65 17.95 -5.64
C LYS A 71 -8.99 17.25 -5.79
N LYS A 72 -9.75 17.19 -4.70
CA LYS A 72 -11.14 16.72 -4.67
C LYS A 72 -12.04 17.92 -4.34
N GLN A 73 -13.16 18.04 -5.05
CA GLN A 73 -14.19 19.01 -4.68
C GLN A 73 -14.87 18.52 -3.39
N GLY A 74 -14.83 19.34 -2.34
CA GLY A 74 -15.36 19.03 -1.02
C GLY A 74 -15.81 20.32 -0.31
N MET A 75 -16.48 20.16 0.83
CA MET A 75 -16.91 21.32 1.64
C MET A 75 -15.68 22.13 2.08
N PRO A 76 -15.78 23.46 2.14
CA PRO A 76 -14.66 24.34 2.51
C PRO A 76 -14.04 24.01 3.87
N GLU A 77 -14.81 23.37 4.75
CA GLU A 77 -14.41 22.90 6.09
C GLU A 77 -13.41 21.74 6.06
N GLN A 78 -13.31 20.99 4.95
CA GLN A 78 -12.42 19.83 4.80
C GLN A 78 -11.13 20.18 4.04
N GLY A 79 -10.88 21.47 3.77
CA GLY A 79 -9.70 21.93 3.08
C GLY A 79 -8.43 21.71 3.90
N ILE A 80 -7.44 20.99 3.34
CA ILE A 80 -6.12 20.87 3.95
C ILE A 80 -5.37 22.19 3.68
N PRO A 81 -4.96 22.95 4.71
CA PRO A 81 -4.40 24.30 4.54
C PRO A 81 -2.98 24.30 3.96
N TYR A 82 -2.22 23.21 4.10
CA TYR A 82 -0.83 23.12 3.65
C TYR A 82 -0.60 21.86 2.83
N PRO A 83 -0.17 21.96 1.57
CA PRO A 83 0.20 20.80 0.80
C PRO A 83 1.57 20.28 1.24
N GLN A 84 1.61 19.09 1.83
CA GLN A 84 2.80 18.47 2.43
C GLN A 84 3.71 17.80 1.38
N TYR A 85 3.99 18.46 0.27
CA TYR A 85 4.76 17.89 -0.84
C TYR A 85 6.18 17.46 -0.45
N LEU A 86 6.84 18.21 0.43
CA LEU A 86 8.19 17.86 0.91
C LEU A 86 8.22 16.53 1.65
N ILE A 87 7.24 16.29 2.51
CA ILE A 87 7.12 15.05 3.28
C ILE A 87 6.85 13.89 2.31
N GLY A 88 5.94 14.08 1.35
CA GLY A 88 5.65 13.08 0.32
C GLY A 88 6.88 12.74 -0.53
N ALA A 89 7.64 13.73 -0.97
CA ALA A 89 8.85 13.53 -1.76
C ALA A 89 9.94 12.79 -0.98
N LEU A 90 10.16 13.15 0.31
CA LEU A 90 11.11 12.46 1.17
C LEU A 90 10.74 10.99 1.38
N ILE A 91 9.48 10.69 1.67
CA ILE A 91 9.00 9.30 1.83
C ILE A 91 9.18 8.52 0.53
N PHE A 92 8.82 9.11 -0.61
CA PHE A 92 8.94 8.46 -1.92
C PHE A 92 10.39 8.16 -2.30
N LEU A 93 11.29 9.13 -2.14
CA LEU A 93 12.72 8.94 -2.40
C LEU A 93 13.34 7.91 -1.44
N GLY A 94 12.98 7.96 -0.16
CA GLY A 94 13.42 6.96 0.83
C GLY A 94 12.96 5.56 0.46
N ALA A 95 11.70 5.40 0.03
CA ALA A 95 11.15 4.12 -0.41
C ALA A 95 11.85 3.58 -1.67
N LEU A 96 12.07 4.44 -2.68
CA LEU A 96 12.81 4.05 -3.89
C LEU A 96 14.25 3.67 -3.60
N TYR A 97 14.93 4.42 -2.73
CA TYR A 97 16.30 4.13 -2.32
C TYR A 97 16.39 2.79 -1.59
N PHE A 98 15.49 2.54 -0.63
CA PHE A 98 15.39 1.26 0.07
C PHE A 98 15.13 0.11 -0.91
N PHE A 99 14.18 0.27 -1.83
CA PHE A 99 13.89 -0.73 -2.85
C PHE A 99 15.08 -1.02 -3.78
N TYR A 100 15.80 0.03 -4.19
CA TYR A 100 17.02 -0.10 -4.97
C TYR A 100 18.13 -0.84 -4.22
N LEU A 101 18.30 -0.59 -2.90
CA LEU A 101 19.24 -1.34 -2.06
C LEU A 101 18.89 -2.82 -1.97
N THR A 102 17.60 -3.15 -1.87
CA THR A 102 17.11 -4.55 -1.86
C THR A 102 17.40 -5.25 -3.19
N LEU A 103 17.11 -4.62 -4.33
CA LEU A 103 17.37 -5.21 -5.66
C LEU A 103 18.85 -5.38 -5.98
N THR A 104 19.70 -4.48 -5.50
CA THR A 104 21.15 -4.53 -5.76
C THR A 104 21.91 -5.47 -4.82
N GLY A 105 21.21 -6.18 -3.91
CA GLY A 105 21.84 -7.12 -2.98
C GLY A 105 22.82 -6.46 -2.01
N ARG A 106 22.77 -5.11 -1.87
CA ARG A 106 23.67 -4.37 -0.97
C ARG A 106 23.31 -4.53 0.51
N LEU A 107 22.22 -5.25 0.80
CA LEU A 107 21.80 -5.65 2.14
C LEU A 107 22.02 -7.16 2.33
N PRO A 108 23.24 -7.60 2.69
CA PRO A 108 23.56 -9.03 2.88
C PRO A 108 22.79 -9.68 4.04
N SER A 109 22.05 -8.90 4.84
CA SER A 109 21.19 -9.38 5.93
C SER A 109 19.76 -9.75 5.50
N LEU A 110 19.39 -9.52 4.24
CA LEU A 110 18.05 -9.78 3.66
C LEU A 110 18.09 -10.65 2.40
N THR A 111 19.28 -10.95 1.86
CA THR A 111 19.46 -11.66 0.58
C THR A 111 20.25 -12.97 0.74
N GLN A 112 20.48 -13.39 1.97
CA GLN A 112 21.06 -14.71 2.29
C GLN A 112 20.00 -15.64 2.82
#